data_AF-A0A813F4A5-F1
#
_entry.id   AF-A0A813F4A5-F1
#
_cell.length_a   1.000
_cell.length_b   1.000
_cell.length_c   1.000
_cell.angle_alpha   90.00
_cell.angle_beta   90.00
_cell.angle_gamma   90.00
#
_symmetry.space_group_name_H-M   'P 1'
#
loop_
_entity.id
_entity.type
_entity.pdbx_description
1 polymer ?
#
loop_
_entity_poly.entity_id
_entity_poly.type
_entity_poly.pdbx_seq_one_letter_code
_entity_poly.pdbx_strand_id
1 'polypeptide(L)'
;AVAPLGDDPQELEEIEAAREELRSRAVARLKGHSEAADAQQLGKALKELADLGIVDEHWSGFQERHGLLEQQGCCRRAVAQAAKARDKAALAAALKQAEGVGLTEDSDKGVHAAREVLKALEAQERHSKARAEASEELRRAAQGEDQRRLIAALEGADAASIAGPEVASARERLRNLRARA
;
A
#
# COMPACT_ATOMS: atom_id res chain seq x y z
N ALA A 1 -43.31 45.72 19.30
CA ALA A 1 -41.96 45.75 19.88
C ALA A 1 -41.64 44.34 20.32
N VAL A 2 -40.71 43.67 19.65
CA VAL A 2 -40.19 42.38 20.12
C VAL A 2 -39.35 42.73 21.35
N ALA A 3 -39.74 42.25 22.53
CA ALA A 3 -38.96 42.45 23.74
C ALA A 3 -37.54 41.90 23.48
N PRO A 4 -36.47 42.63 23.85
CA PRO A 4 -35.13 42.10 23.73
C PRO A 4 -35.04 40.83 24.58
N LEU A 5 -34.78 39.69 23.94
CA LEU A 5 -34.30 38.50 24.63
C LEU A 5 -33.03 38.92 25.39
N GLY A 6 -33.00 38.73 26.71
CA GLY A 6 -31.72 38.68 27.44
C GLY A 6 -31.49 39.65 28.59
N ASP A 7 -32.45 39.82 29.50
CA ASP A 7 -32.13 40.28 30.87
C ASP A 7 -32.66 39.35 31.97
N ASP A 8 -33.46 38.32 31.64
CA ASP A 8 -33.87 37.33 32.62
C ASP A 8 -32.71 36.35 32.89
N PRO A 9 -32.16 36.31 34.12
CA PRO A 9 -31.10 35.36 34.46
C PRO A 9 -31.52 33.89 34.26
N GLN A 10 -32.81 33.57 34.36
CA GLN A 10 -33.31 32.21 34.14
C GLN A 10 -33.23 31.81 32.67
N GLU A 11 -33.60 32.71 31.75
CA GLU A 11 -33.50 32.46 30.31
C GLU A 11 -32.04 32.27 29.87
N LEU A 12 -31.11 33.02 30.46
CA LEU A 12 -29.68 32.86 30.19
C LEU A 12 -29.15 31.50 30.67
N GLU A 13 -29.55 31.05 31.86
CA GLU A 13 -29.18 29.75 32.42
C GLU A 13 -29.73 28.59 31.57
N GLU A 14 -30.98 28.67 31.10
CA GLU A 14 -31.57 27.68 30.21
C GLU A 14 -30.85 27.59 28.85
N ILE A 15 -30.46 28.74 28.29
CA ILE A 15 -29.69 28.79 27.03
C ILE A 15 -28.29 28.18 27.23
N GLU A 16 -27.63 28.46 28.34
CA GLU A 16 -26.32 27.87 28.66
C GLU A 16 -26.41 26.35 28.86
N ALA A 17 -27.43 25.87 29.60
CA ALA A 17 -27.68 24.45 29.79
C ALA A 17 -27.95 23.72 28.46
N ALA A 18 -28.78 24.32 27.59
CA ALA A 18 -29.03 23.76 26.26
C ALA A 18 -27.75 23.73 25.39
N ARG A 19 -26.89 24.75 25.49
CA ARG A 19 -25.59 24.77 24.79
C ARG A 19 -24.63 23.71 25.32
N GLU A 20 -24.55 23.51 26.63
CA GLU A 20 -23.77 22.44 27.25
C GLU A 20 -24.27 21.05 26.82
N GLU A 21 -25.58 20.83 26.79
CA GLU A 21 -26.16 19.57 26.33
C GLU A 21 -25.86 19.30 24.85
N LEU A 22 -26.00 20.32 24.00
CA LEU A 22 -25.65 20.22 22.57
C LEU A 22 -24.16 19.93 22.39
N ARG A 23 -23.27 20.61 23.12
CA ARG A 23 -21.82 20.35 23.11
C ARG A 23 -21.52 18.90 23.53
N SER A 24 -22.10 18.44 24.64
CA SER A 24 -21.91 17.07 25.15
C SER A 24 -22.33 16.02 24.11
N ARG A 25 -23.50 16.18 23.50
CA ARG A 25 -23.99 15.29 22.43
C ARG A 25 -23.09 15.30 21.20
N ALA A 26 -22.59 16.47 20.81
CA ALA A 26 -21.69 16.61 19.68
C ALA A 26 -20.35 15.91 19.91
N VAL A 27 -19.75 16.08 21.10
CA VAL A 27 -18.51 15.39 21.48
C VAL A 27 -18.71 13.87 21.51
N ALA A 28 -19.82 13.38 22.05
CA ALA A 28 -20.14 11.95 22.05
C ALA A 28 -20.22 11.39 20.61
N ARG A 29 -20.82 12.15 19.68
CA ARG A 29 -20.89 11.78 18.26
C ARG A 29 -19.52 11.77 17.60
N LEU A 30 -18.71 12.81 17.79
CA LEU A 30 -17.33 12.87 17.27
C LEU A 30 -16.49 11.70 17.77
N LYS A 31 -16.60 11.38 19.07
CA LYS A 31 -15.92 10.24 19.68
C LYS A 31 -16.35 8.92 19.04
N GLY A 32 -17.65 8.70 18.88
CA GLY A 32 -18.18 7.51 18.20
C GLY A 32 -17.66 7.35 16.76
N HIS A 33 -17.64 8.43 15.97
CA HIS A 33 -17.11 8.37 14.60
C HIS A 33 -15.59 8.18 14.54
N SER A 34 -14.85 8.78 15.48
CA SER A 34 -13.40 8.62 15.62
C SER A 34 -13.01 7.17 15.95
N GLU A 35 -13.74 6.56 16.89
CA GLU A 35 -13.57 5.16 17.31
C GLU A 35 -13.95 4.18 16.20
N ALA A 36 -15.03 4.47 15.46
CA ALA A 36 -15.43 3.69 14.30
C ALA A 36 -14.50 3.88 13.07
N ALA A 37 -13.53 4.78 13.15
CA ALA A 37 -12.65 5.16 12.04
C ALA A 37 -13.41 5.61 10.77
N ASP A 38 -14.59 6.22 10.94
CA ASP A 38 -15.43 6.71 9.84
C ASP A 38 -15.06 8.16 9.52
N ALA A 39 -14.09 8.33 8.61
CA ALA A 39 -13.61 9.65 8.19
C ALA A 39 -14.76 10.54 7.67
N GLN A 40 -15.68 9.98 6.88
CA GLN A 40 -16.73 10.76 6.24
C GLN A 40 -17.71 11.33 7.28
N GLN A 41 -18.16 10.49 8.22
CA GLN A 41 -19.08 10.96 9.26
C GLN A 41 -18.38 11.88 10.26
N LEU A 42 -17.10 11.63 10.57
CA LEU A 42 -16.30 12.52 11.41
C LEU A 42 -16.14 13.91 10.79
N GLY A 43 -15.82 13.98 9.50
CA GLY A 43 -15.70 15.25 8.77
C GLY A 43 -17.01 16.01 8.67
N LYS A 44 -18.13 15.30 8.44
CA LYS A 44 -19.47 15.89 8.44
C LYS A 44 -19.81 16.50 9.81
N ALA A 45 -19.58 15.75 10.88
CA ALA A 45 -19.85 16.20 12.25
C ALA A 45 -18.99 17.41 12.65
N LEU A 46 -17.71 17.44 12.27
CA LEU A 46 -16.83 18.59 12.47
C LEU A 46 -17.32 19.84 11.71
N LYS A 47 -17.81 19.67 10.48
CA LYS A 47 -18.37 20.77 9.69
C LYS A 47 -19.66 21.32 10.30
N GLU A 48 -20.60 20.45 10.67
CA GLU A 48 -21.85 20.84 11.34
C GLU A 48 -21.56 21.68 12.59
N LEU A 49 -20.55 21.30 13.36
CA LEU A 49 -20.13 22.01 14.56
C LEU A 49 -19.49 23.36 14.28
N ALA A 50 -18.66 23.45 13.24
CA ALA A 50 -18.09 24.72 12.78
C ALA A 50 -19.17 25.69 12.26
N ASP A 51 -20.17 25.18 11.53
CA ASP A 51 -21.30 25.96 11.02
C ASP A 51 -22.16 26.55 12.16
N LEU A 52 -22.16 25.90 13.34
CA LEU A 52 -22.82 26.39 14.56
C LEU A 52 -21.98 27.42 15.34
N GLY A 53 -20.77 27.75 14.88
CA GLY A 53 -19.88 28.72 15.53
C GLY A 53 -19.36 28.27 16.89
N ILE A 54 -19.56 26.99 17.24
CA ILE A 54 -18.91 26.40 18.39
C ILE A 54 -17.45 26.18 17.92
N VAL A 55 -16.46 26.64 18.68
CA VAL A 55 -15.04 26.38 18.42
C VAL A 55 -14.46 26.01 19.77
N ASP A 56 -13.98 24.78 19.89
CA ASP A 56 -13.50 24.23 21.14
C ASP A 56 -12.08 23.67 20.93
N GLU A 57 -11.17 23.97 21.86
CA GLU A 57 -9.79 23.46 21.85
C GLU A 57 -9.77 21.93 21.81
N HIS A 58 -10.79 21.29 22.37
CA HIS A 58 -10.96 19.84 22.38
C HIS A 58 -11.22 19.23 20.99
N TRP A 59 -11.49 20.04 19.96
CA TRP A 59 -11.75 19.54 18.61
C TRP A 59 -10.50 19.37 17.75
N SER A 60 -9.39 19.98 18.15
CA SER A 60 -8.10 19.84 17.46
C SER A 60 -7.72 18.37 17.28
N GLY A 61 -7.86 17.55 18.32
CA GLY A 61 -7.59 16.11 18.25
C GLY A 61 -8.53 15.36 17.29
N PHE A 62 -9.79 15.77 17.16
CA PHE A 62 -10.72 15.19 16.18
C PHE A 62 -10.39 15.60 14.75
N GLN A 63 -9.94 16.84 14.53
CA GLN A 63 -9.48 17.32 13.22
C GLN A 63 -8.20 16.60 12.78
N GLU A 64 -7.23 16.45 13.67
CA GLU A 64 -6.01 15.68 13.41
C GLU A 64 -6.35 14.22 13.08
N ARG A 65 -7.25 13.61 13.86
CA ARG A 65 -7.72 12.24 13.61
C ARG A 65 -8.43 12.13 12.26
N HIS A 66 -9.28 13.09 11.91
CA HIS A 66 -9.94 13.13 10.61
C HIS A 66 -8.90 13.20 9.48
N GLY A 67 -7.94 14.14 9.57
CA GLY A 67 -6.87 14.27 8.58
C GLY A 67 -6.04 12.98 8.44
N LEU A 68 -5.73 12.30 9.54
CA LEU A 68 -5.06 11.00 9.51
C LEU A 68 -5.91 9.94 8.79
N LEU A 69 -7.20 9.82 9.09
CA LEU A 69 -8.08 8.84 8.44
C LEU A 69 -8.24 9.13 6.94
N GLU A 70 -8.31 10.40 6.53
CA GLU A 70 -8.32 10.78 5.11
C GLU A 70 -7.02 10.38 4.41
N GLN A 71 -5.87 10.67 5.03
CA GLN A 71 -4.56 10.26 4.51
C GLN A 71 -4.46 8.75 4.38
N GLN A 72 -4.90 7.99 5.39
CA GLN A 72 -4.99 6.54 5.33
C GLN A 72 -5.88 6.08 4.16
N GLY A 73 -7.05 6.71 3.95
CA GLY A 73 -7.93 6.42 2.83
C GLY A 73 -7.27 6.67 1.46
N CYS A 74 -6.52 7.77 1.32
CA CYS A 74 -5.72 8.07 0.14
C CYS A 74 -4.64 7.01 -0.11
N CYS A 75 -3.88 6.64 0.92
CA CYS A 75 -2.84 5.61 0.83
C CYS A 75 -3.43 4.25 0.43
N ARG A 76 -4.55 3.82 1.01
CA ARG A 76 -5.23 2.57 0.63
C ARG A 76 -5.59 2.55 -0.85
N ARG A 77 -6.14 3.65 -1.38
CA ARG A 77 -6.46 3.78 -2.81
C ARG A 77 -5.20 3.73 -3.68
N ALA A 78 -4.15 4.44 -3.30
CA ALA A 78 -2.88 4.44 -4.03
C ALA A 78 -2.24 3.05 -4.07
N VAL A 79 -2.20 2.35 -2.93
CA VAL A 79 -1.71 0.97 -2.83
C VAL A 79 -2.53 0.04 -3.71
N ALA A 80 -3.87 0.12 -3.64
CA ALA A 80 -4.75 -0.72 -4.46
C ALA A 80 -4.56 -0.47 -5.97
N GLN A 81 -4.43 0.80 -6.38
CA GLN A 81 -4.18 1.16 -7.79
C GLN A 81 -2.82 0.68 -8.27
N ALA A 82 -1.75 0.88 -7.49
CA ALA A 82 -0.41 0.43 -7.84
C ALA A 82 -0.32 -1.10 -7.91
N ALA A 83 -0.97 -1.80 -6.97
CA ALA A 83 -1.05 -3.26 -6.99
C ALA A 83 -1.81 -3.77 -8.24
N LYS A 84 -2.93 -3.13 -8.60
CA LYS A 84 -3.70 -3.46 -9.80
C LYS A 84 -2.90 -3.20 -11.08
N ALA A 85 -2.16 -2.10 -11.14
CA ALA A 85 -1.29 -1.76 -12.27
C ALA A 85 -0.05 -2.66 -12.35
N ARG A 86 0.27 -3.41 -11.28
CA ARG A 86 1.50 -4.21 -11.14
C ARG A 86 2.78 -3.40 -11.39
N ASP A 87 2.76 -2.11 -11.09
CA ASP A 87 3.93 -1.24 -11.14
C ASP A 87 4.71 -1.40 -9.83
N LYS A 88 5.85 -2.11 -9.90
CA LYS A 88 6.72 -2.40 -8.75
C LYS A 88 7.16 -1.14 -8.01
N ALA A 89 7.57 -0.10 -8.74
CA ALA A 89 8.14 1.10 -8.16
C ALA A 89 7.06 1.93 -7.47
N ALA A 90 5.93 2.14 -8.16
CA ALA A 90 4.78 2.84 -7.59
C ALA A 90 4.21 2.08 -6.38
N LEU A 91 4.16 0.75 -6.45
CA LEU A 91 3.65 -0.09 -5.37
C LEU A 91 4.55 -0.02 -4.12
N ALA A 92 5.86 -0.12 -4.28
CA ALA A 92 6.81 0.03 -3.17
C ALA A 92 6.71 1.42 -2.52
N ALA A 93 6.59 2.48 -3.33
CA ALA A 93 6.42 3.84 -2.82
C ALA A 93 5.10 4.02 -2.07
N ALA A 94 3.99 3.52 -2.61
CA ALA A 94 2.67 3.59 -1.98
C ALA A 94 2.63 2.81 -0.66
N LEU A 95 3.27 1.64 -0.59
CA LEU A 95 3.38 0.85 0.64
C LEU A 95 4.20 1.59 1.71
N LYS A 96 5.30 2.22 1.34
CA LYS A 96 6.10 3.04 2.27
C LYS A 96 5.32 4.24 2.81
N GLN A 97 4.50 4.88 1.96
CA GLN A 97 3.61 5.95 2.41
C GLN A 97 2.53 5.42 3.36
N ALA A 98 1.95 4.26 3.07
CA ALA A 98 0.96 3.61 3.91
C ALA A 98 1.52 3.30 5.32
N GLU A 99 2.75 2.77 5.41
CA GLU A 99 3.45 2.59 6.69
C GLU A 99 3.62 3.90 7.46
N GLY A 100 3.95 4.99 6.76
CA GLY A 100 4.12 6.31 7.37
C GLY A 100 2.87 6.88 8.02
N VAL A 101 1.68 6.45 7.59
CA VAL A 101 0.38 6.81 8.18
C VAL A 101 -0.18 5.72 9.12
N GLY A 102 0.65 4.73 9.47
CA GLY A 102 0.31 3.66 10.41
C GLY A 102 -0.49 2.51 9.82
N LEU A 103 -0.59 2.39 8.49
CA LEU A 103 -1.18 1.21 7.85
C LEU A 103 -0.12 0.12 7.71
N THR A 104 -0.32 -0.96 8.45
CA THR A 104 0.56 -2.14 8.49
C THR A 104 -0.13 -3.37 7.92
N GLU A 105 0.62 -4.43 7.69
CA GLU A 105 0.06 -5.72 7.24
C GLU A 105 -0.97 -6.29 8.23
N ASP A 106 -0.76 -6.08 9.53
CA ASP A 106 -1.64 -6.59 10.59
C ASP A 106 -2.93 -5.78 10.70
N SER A 107 -2.88 -4.49 10.39
CA SER A 107 -4.02 -3.58 10.53
C SER A 107 -4.83 -3.41 9.24
N ASP A 108 -4.24 -3.72 8.08
CA ASP A 108 -4.87 -3.53 6.77
C ASP A 108 -4.62 -4.71 5.81
N LYS A 109 -5.70 -5.45 5.51
CA LYS A 109 -5.67 -6.60 4.58
C LYS A 109 -5.26 -6.20 3.15
N GLY A 110 -5.57 -4.99 2.71
CA GLY A 110 -5.20 -4.46 1.41
C GLY A 110 -3.69 -4.21 1.32
N VAL A 111 -3.07 -3.68 2.38
CA VAL A 111 -1.61 -3.54 2.48
C VAL A 111 -0.92 -4.89 2.46
N HIS A 112 -1.42 -5.88 3.20
CA HIS A 112 -0.88 -7.24 3.18
C HIS A 112 -0.94 -7.84 1.77
N ALA A 113 -2.12 -7.82 1.12
CA ALA A 113 -2.28 -8.35 -0.24
C ALA A 113 -1.35 -7.64 -1.25
N ALA A 114 -1.20 -6.32 -1.13
CA ALA A 114 -0.34 -5.53 -1.99
C ALA A 114 1.16 -5.88 -1.84
N ARG A 115 1.60 -6.28 -0.64
CA ARG A 115 2.97 -6.77 -0.44
C ARG A 115 3.22 -8.13 -1.06
N GLU A 116 2.24 -9.02 -1.00
CA GLU A 116 2.34 -10.31 -1.70
C GLU A 116 2.46 -10.10 -3.22
N VAL A 117 1.74 -9.11 -3.77
CA VAL A 117 1.93 -8.70 -5.18
C VAL A 117 3.35 -8.19 -5.43
N LEU A 118 3.91 -7.35 -4.55
CA LEU A 118 5.27 -6.84 -4.69
C LEU A 118 6.31 -7.97 -4.64
N LYS A 119 6.20 -8.89 -3.68
CA LYS A 119 7.07 -10.08 -3.57
C LYS A 119 7.01 -10.95 -4.83
N ALA A 120 5.80 -11.16 -5.37
CA ALA A 120 5.62 -11.92 -6.61
C ALA A 120 6.28 -11.23 -7.82
N LEU A 121 6.17 -9.91 -7.92
CA LEU A 121 6.82 -9.13 -8.98
C LEU A 121 8.35 -9.21 -8.88
N GLU A 122 8.90 -9.07 -7.69
CA GLU A 122 10.35 -9.21 -7.47
C GLU A 122 10.87 -10.60 -7.77
N ALA A 123 10.11 -11.64 -7.40
CA ALA A 123 10.46 -13.02 -7.72
C ALA A 123 10.43 -13.26 -9.23
N GLN A 124 9.42 -12.73 -9.93
CA GLN A 124 9.32 -12.81 -11.38
C GLN A 124 10.49 -12.11 -12.08
N GLU A 125 10.88 -10.92 -11.62
CA GLU A 125 12.02 -10.17 -12.16
C GLU A 125 13.34 -10.92 -11.95
N ARG A 126 13.57 -11.42 -10.72
CA ARG A 126 14.74 -12.25 -10.40
C ARG A 126 14.82 -13.49 -11.27
N HIS A 127 13.71 -14.21 -11.43
CA HIS A 127 13.65 -15.38 -12.29
C HIS A 127 13.93 -15.00 -13.76
N SER A 128 13.35 -13.90 -14.25
CA SER A 128 13.55 -13.46 -15.64
C SER A 128 15.00 -13.09 -15.91
N LYS A 129 15.65 -12.41 -14.96
CA LYS A 129 17.07 -12.06 -15.03
C LYS A 129 17.96 -13.31 -15.02
N ALA A 130 17.75 -14.22 -14.06
CA ALA A 130 18.51 -15.47 -13.98
C ALA A 130 18.38 -16.30 -15.28
N ARG A 131 17.18 -16.33 -15.86
CA ARG A 131 16.92 -17.01 -17.13
C ARG A 131 17.64 -16.34 -18.30
N ALA A 132 17.69 -15.02 -18.35
CA ALA A 132 18.43 -14.29 -19.39
C ALA A 132 19.94 -14.55 -19.29
N GLU A 133 20.51 -14.48 -18.08
CA GLU A 133 21.93 -14.74 -17.82
C GLU A 133 22.33 -16.18 -18.18
N ALA A 134 21.54 -17.17 -17.75
CA ALA A 134 21.78 -18.57 -18.09
C ALA A 134 21.66 -18.84 -19.59
N SER A 135 20.70 -18.19 -20.28
CA SER A 135 20.57 -18.31 -21.74
C SER A 135 21.79 -17.72 -22.47
N GLU A 136 22.28 -16.57 -22.02
CA GLU A 136 23.45 -15.93 -22.61
C GLU A 136 24.73 -16.76 -22.39
N GLU A 137 24.94 -17.26 -21.17
CA GLU A 137 26.09 -18.11 -20.85
C GLU A 137 26.07 -19.42 -21.63
N LEU A 138 24.89 -20.05 -21.79
CA LEU A 138 24.73 -21.24 -22.62
C LEU A 138 25.12 -20.96 -24.08
N ARG A 139 24.69 -19.83 -24.65
CA ARG A 139 25.06 -19.44 -26.02
C ARG A 139 26.57 -19.24 -26.15
N ARG A 140 27.19 -18.53 -25.21
CA ARG A 140 28.64 -18.29 -25.20
C ARG A 140 29.42 -19.60 -25.08
N ALA A 141 29.01 -20.48 -24.17
CA ALA A 141 29.67 -21.77 -23.98
C ALA A 141 29.52 -22.70 -25.19
N ALA A 142 28.36 -22.69 -25.85
CA ALA A 142 28.11 -23.51 -27.04
C ALA A 142 28.96 -23.09 -28.26
N GLN A 143 29.36 -21.81 -28.33
CA GLN A 143 30.26 -21.31 -29.37
C GLN A 143 31.73 -21.68 -29.12
N GLY A 144 32.10 -22.07 -27.90
CA GLY A 144 33.45 -22.44 -27.53
C GLY A 144 33.82 -23.90 -27.81
N GLU A 145 35.02 -24.26 -27.36
CA GLU A 145 35.53 -25.64 -27.34
C GLU A 145 35.75 -26.16 -25.91
N ASP A 146 35.50 -25.34 -24.89
CA ASP A 146 35.61 -25.75 -23.48
C ASP A 146 34.40 -26.60 -23.06
N GLN A 147 34.63 -27.91 -23.02
CA GLN A 147 33.62 -28.89 -22.58
C GLN A 147 33.14 -28.65 -21.15
N ARG A 148 34.01 -28.28 -20.21
CA ARG A 148 33.64 -28.10 -18.80
C ARG A 148 32.71 -26.92 -18.63
N ARG A 149 33.02 -25.82 -19.32
CA ARG A 149 32.17 -24.63 -19.35
C ARG A 149 30.80 -24.92 -19.96
N LEU A 150 30.74 -25.70 -21.04
CA LEU A 150 29.47 -26.07 -21.67
C LEU A 150 28.59 -26.96 -20.77
N ILE A 151 29.20 -27.87 -19.99
CA ILE A 151 28.47 -28.67 -18.99
C ILE A 151 27.89 -27.76 -17.91
N ALA A 152 28.70 -26.87 -17.33
CA ALA A 152 28.24 -25.94 -16.29
C ALA A 152 27.12 -25.01 -16.81
N ALA A 153 27.22 -24.55 -18.05
CA ALA A 153 26.19 -23.70 -18.66
C ALA A 153 24.87 -24.48 -18.90
N LEU A 154 24.94 -25.77 -19.26
CA LEU A 154 23.75 -26.62 -19.37
C LEU A 154 23.10 -26.88 -18.01
N GLU A 155 23.87 -27.12 -16.96
CA GLU A 155 23.36 -27.25 -15.59
C GLU A 155 22.70 -25.94 -15.11
N GLY A 156 23.30 -24.79 -15.41
CA GLY A 156 22.71 -23.48 -15.13
C GLY A 156 21.42 -23.23 -15.90
N ALA A 157 21.34 -23.67 -17.15
CA ALA A 157 20.12 -23.61 -17.97
C ALA A 157 19.01 -24.50 -17.39
N ASP A 158 19.33 -25.72 -16.96
CA ASP A 158 18.39 -26.63 -16.30
C ASP A 158 17.89 -26.02 -14.97
N ALA A 159 18.77 -25.44 -14.15
CA ALA A 159 18.40 -24.75 -12.90
C ALA A 159 17.49 -23.53 -13.14
N ALA A 160 17.67 -22.82 -14.26
CA ALA A 160 16.81 -21.70 -14.67
C ALA A 160 15.55 -22.15 -15.44
N SER A 161 15.28 -23.47 -15.50
CA SER A 161 14.17 -24.07 -16.25
C SER A 161 14.11 -23.64 -17.72
N ILE A 162 15.28 -23.50 -18.35
CA ILE A 162 15.41 -23.21 -19.78
C ILE A 162 15.32 -24.54 -20.53
N ALA A 163 14.40 -24.60 -21.49
CA ALA A 163 14.26 -25.70 -22.43
C ALA A 163 14.10 -25.14 -23.85
N GLY A 164 14.27 -26.01 -24.85
CA GLY A 164 14.05 -25.66 -26.24
C GLY A 164 15.25 -25.93 -27.16
N PRO A 165 15.24 -25.36 -28.37
CA PRO A 165 16.21 -25.68 -29.42
C PRO A 165 17.64 -25.28 -29.03
N GLU A 166 17.83 -24.20 -28.27
CA GLU A 166 19.16 -23.76 -27.82
C GLU A 166 19.81 -24.80 -26.91
N VAL A 167 19.06 -25.36 -25.96
CA VAL A 167 19.54 -26.41 -25.06
C VAL A 167 19.81 -27.70 -25.82
N ALA A 168 18.95 -28.06 -26.78
CA ALA A 168 19.16 -29.23 -27.63
C ALA A 168 20.45 -29.10 -28.47
N SER A 169 20.66 -27.94 -29.09
CA SER A 169 21.87 -27.63 -29.86
C SER A 169 23.13 -27.66 -29.00
N ALA A 170 23.08 -27.06 -27.80
CA ALA A 170 24.20 -27.10 -26.85
C ALA A 170 24.53 -28.54 -26.40
N ARG A 171 23.51 -29.38 -26.15
CA ARG A 171 23.70 -30.81 -25.84
C ARG A 171 24.30 -31.58 -27.02
N GLU A 172 23.91 -31.29 -28.25
CA GLU A 172 24.52 -31.86 -29.45
C GLU A 172 25.98 -31.44 -29.62
N ARG A 173 26.27 -30.14 -29.43
CA ARG A 173 27.64 -29.64 -29.45
C ARG A 173 28.51 -30.34 -28.40
N LEU A 174 28.01 -30.53 -27.19
CA LEU A 174 28.72 -31.25 -26.13
C LEU A 174 29.02 -32.71 -26.54
N ARG A 175 28.06 -33.40 -27.17
CA ARG A 175 28.29 -34.75 -27.72
C ARG A 175 29.41 -34.75 -28.76
N ASN A 176 29.42 -33.77 -29.67
CA ASN A 176 30.45 -33.65 -30.70
C ASN A 176 31.84 -33.35 -30.13
N LEU A 177 31.94 -32.50 -29.10
CA LEU A 177 33.21 -32.22 -28.41
C LEU A 177 33.75 -33.48 -27.71
N ARG A 178 32.88 -34.23 -27.02
CA ARG A 178 33.24 -35.49 -26.35
C ARG A 178 33.73 -36.58 -27.30
N ALA A 179 33.21 -36.61 -28.54
CA ALA A 179 33.62 -37.59 -29.54
C ALA A 179 35.00 -37.28 -30.16
N ARG A 180 35.53 -36.06 -29.98
CA ARG A 180 36.82 -35.62 -30.53
C ARG A 180 37.97 -35.68 -29.51
N ALA A 181 37.65 -35.79 -28.22
CA ALA A 181 38.61 -35.89 -27.13
C ALA A 181 39.01 -37.35 -26.88
#